data_AF-A0A2G9QHU2-F1
#
_entry.id   AF-A0A2G9QHU2-F1
#
_cell.length_a   1.000
_cell.length_b   1.000
_cell.length_c   1.000
_cell.angle_alpha   90.00
_cell.angle_beta   90.00
_cell.angle_gamma   90.00
#
_symmetry.space_group_name_H-M   'P 1'
#
loop_
_entity.id
_entity.type
_entity.pdbx_description
1 polymer ?
#
loop_
_entity_poly.entity_id
_entity_poly.type
_entity_poly.pdbx_seq_one_letter_code
_entity_poly.pdbx_strand_id
1 'polypeptide(L)'
;MGFSHDQAVRALRSTNNSLERAVDWIFSHIDDLDAEAAMDLSEGRSAAESVSESLPAAGPRVKDGNGRYELFAFISHMGTSTMCGHYVCHIKKEGRWVIYNDQKVCASEKPPKDLGYIYFYQRVHS
;
A
#
# COMPACT_ATOMS: atom_id res chain seq x y z
N MET A 1 -4.81 -11.68 12.64
CA MET A 1 -5.08 -10.36 12.04
C MET A 1 -4.35 -9.21 12.75
N GLY A 2 -3.78 -9.41 13.95
CA GLY A 2 -2.91 -8.39 14.57
C GLY A 2 -3.62 -7.37 15.46
N PHE A 3 -4.88 -7.62 15.84
CA PHE A 3 -5.70 -6.72 16.65
C PHE A 3 -5.89 -7.24 18.08
N SER A 4 -6.07 -6.34 19.04
CA SER A 4 -6.41 -6.68 20.42
C SER A 4 -7.83 -7.22 20.55
N HIS A 5 -8.13 -7.85 21.70
CA HIS A 5 -9.47 -8.34 22.00
C HIS A 5 -10.51 -7.20 21.99
N ASP A 6 -10.16 -6.04 22.55
CA ASP A 6 -11.07 -4.90 22.63
C ASP A 6 -11.39 -4.32 21.25
N GLN A 7 -10.37 -4.14 20.41
CA GLN A 7 -10.55 -3.69 19.01
C GLN A 7 -11.45 -4.67 18.23
N ALA A 8 -11.28 -5.98 18.42
CA ALA A 8 -12.11 -7.00 17.77
C ALA A 8 -13.58 -6.96 18.25
N VAL A 9 -13.82 -6.81 19.55
CA VAL A 9 -15.17 -6.68 20.12
C VAL A 9 -15.84 -5.40 19.63
N ARG A 10 -15.11 -4.28 19.59
CA ARG A 10 -15.61 -2.99 19.09
C ARG A 10 -16.01 -3.08 17.63
N ALA A 11 -15.18 -3.70 16.78
CA ALA A 11 -15.50 -3.91 15.37
C ALA A 11 -16.77 -4.75 15.19
N LEU A 12 -16.91 -5.87 15.90
CA LEU A 12 -18.11 -6.71 15.84
C LEU A 12 -19.38 -5.99 16.31
N ARG A 13 -19.27 -5.18 17.37
CA ARG A 13 -20.39 -4.36 17.86
C ARG A 13 -20.80 -3.31 16.84
N SER A 14 -19.85 -2.62 16.21
CA SER A 14 -20.09 -1.61 15.17
C SER A 14 -20.71 -2.19 13.89
N THR A 15 -20.63 -3.50 13.67
CA THR A 15 -21.10 -4.15 12.44
C THR A 15 -22.21 -5.18 12.65
N ASN A 16 -22.88 -5.12 13.80
CA ASN A 16 -23.98 -6.03 14.16
C ASN A 16 -23.56 -7.52 14.07
N ASN A 17 -22.37 -7.83 14.55
CA ASN A 17 -21.72 -9.15 14.50
C ASN A 17 -21.55 -9.74 13.08
N SER A 18 -21.60 -8.90 12.04
CA SER A 18 -21.23 -9.30 10.69
C SER A 18 -19.71 -9.35 10.57
N LEU A 19 -19.17 -10.57 10.41
CA LEU A 19 -17.73 -10.81 10.39
C LEU A 19 -17.02 -10.03 9.26
N GLU A 20 -17.51 -10.13 8.02
CA GLU A 20 -16.90 -9.47 6.85
C GLU A 20 -16.82 -7.96 7.07
N ARG A 21 -17.94 -7.37 7.49
CA ARG A 21 -18.01 -5.94 7.78
C ARG A 21 -17.09 -5.56 8.95
N ALA A 22 -16.96 -6.40 9.97
CA ALA A 22 -16.08 -6.13 11.12
C ALA A 22 -14.62 -6.06 10.67
N VAL A 23 -14.21 -6.90 9.73
CA VAL A 23 -12.85 -6.87 9.15
C VAL A 23 -12.63 -5.58 8.35
N ASP A 24 -13.57 -5.18 7.50
CA ASP A 24 -13.45 -3.91 6.76
C ASP A 24 -13.44 -2.70 7.71
N TRP A 25 -14.29 -2.75 8.74
CA TRP A 25 -14.42 -1.70 9.74
C TRP A 25 -13.12 -1.52 10.53
N ILE A 26 -12.50 -2.60 11.01
CA ILE A 26 -11.30 -2.49 11.84
C ILE A 26 -10.11 -1.95 11.06
N PHE A 27 -9.95 -2.28 9.77
CA PHE A 27 -8.89 -1.73 8.93
C PHE A 27 -9.13 -0.27 8.53
N SER A 28 -10.39 0.16 8.42
CA SER A 28 -10.72 1.55 8.08
C SER A 28 -10.66 2.52 9.27
N HIS A 29 -10.62 2.01 10.50
CA HIS A 29 -10.64 2.80 11.73
C HIS A 29 -9.42 2.55 12.63
N ILE A 30 -8.38 1.86 12.13
CA ILE A 30 -7.21 1.49 12.94
C ILE A 30 -6.44 2.71 13.47
N ASP A 31 -6.25 3.72 12.63
CA ASP A 31 -5.51 4.93 13.00
C ASP A 31 -6.24 5.69 14.12
N ASP A 32 -7.58 5.72 14.08
CA ASP A 32 -8.41 6.32 15.12
C ASP A 32 -8.33 5.50 16.43
N LEU A 33 -8.40 4.17 16.35
CA LEU A 33 -8.31 3.30 17.52
C LEU A 33 -6.93 3.40 18.20
N ASP A 34 -5.87 3.50 17.42
CA ASP A 34 -4.50 3.67 17.93
C ASP A 34 -4.29 5.07 18.51
N ALA A 35 -4.91 6.11 17.91
CA ALA A 35 -4.88 7.47 18.44
C ALA A 35 -5.62 7.57 19.79
N GLU A 36 -6.82 6.99 19.91
CA GLU A 36 -7.59 6.96 21.16
C GLU A 36 -6.81 6.21 22.26
N ALA A 37 -6.20 5.06 21.93
CA ALA A 37 -5.37 4.30 22.87
C ALA A 37 -4.13 5.09 23.33
N ALA A 38 -3.55 5.93 22.47
CA ALA A 38 -2.44 6.81 22.83
C ALA A 38 -2.86 7.96 23.75
N MET A 39 -4.09 8.47 23.61
CA MET A 39 -4.65 9.50 24.51
C MET A 39 -4.88 8.94 25.92
N ASP A 40 -5.44 7.73 26.04
CA ASP A 40 -5.66 7.04 27.33
C ASP A 40 -4.35 6.78 28.10
N LEU A 41 -3.25 6.52 27.39
CA LEU A 41 -1.92 6.34 28.00
C LEU A 41 -1.28 7.66 28.46
N SER A 42 -1.68 8.80 27.89
CA SER A 42 -1.11 10.12 28.19
C SER A 42 -1.70 10.75 29.46
N GLU A 43 -2.94 10.43 29.83
CA GLU A 43 -3.56 10.92 31.07
C GLU A 43 -2.99 10.27 32.35
N GLY A 44 -2.15 9.24 32.22
CA GLY A 44 -1.55 8.49 33.34
C GLY A 44 -0.07 8.75 33.63
N ARG A 45 0.64 9.59 32.86
CA ARG A 45 2.09 9.82 33.04
C ARG A 45 2.45 11.28 33.25
N SER A 46 2.72 11.62 34.51
CA SER A 46 3.43 12.86 34.88
C SER A 46 4.82 12.91 34.24
N ALA A 47 5.19 14.13 33.84
CA ALA A 47 6.42 14.54 33.16
C ALA A 47 7.73 13.88 33.64
N ALA A 48 8.47 13.27 32.71
CA ALA A 48 9.91 13.45 32.49
C ALA A 48 10.47 12.36 31.56
N GLU A 49 10.71 12.70 30.28
CA GLU A 49 12.00 12.52 29.59
C GLU A 49 11.84 12.82 28.10
N SER A 50 12.62 13.79 27.65
CA SER A 50 12.75 14.22 26.27
C SER A 50 13.55 13.19 25.46
N VAL A 51 12.89 12.53 24.52
CA VAL A 51 13.52 12.11 23.27
C VAL A 51 12.65 12.66 22.14
N SER A 52 13.24 13.55 21.36
CA SER A 52 12.70 14.07 20.11
C SER A 52 12.64 12.96 19.07
N GLU A 53 11.74 12.00 19.25
CA GLU A 53 11.05 11.37 18.14
C GLU A 53 9.89 12.30 17.80
N SER A 54 9.84 12.76 16.56
CA SER A 54 8.66 13.40 16.00
C SER A 54 7.42 12.67 16.51
N LEU A 55 6.53 13.39 17.21
CA LEU A 55 5.17 12.95 17.52
C LEU A 55 4.68 12.08 16.36
N PRO A 56 4.18 10.85 16.60
CA PRO A 56 3.68 10.04 15.50
C PRO A 56 2.64 10.91 14.81
N ALA A 57 2.93 11.29 13.57
CA ALA A 57 2.03 12.11 12.79
C ALA A 57 0.68 11.41 12.82
N ALA A 58 -0.37 12.10 13.27
CA ALA A 58 -1.72 11.56 13.30
C ALA A 58 -2.09 11.12 11.87
N GLY A 59 -1.97 9.83 11.60
CA GLY A 59 -2.20 9.25 10.28
C GLY A 59 -1.29 8.06 9.95
N PRO A 60 -1.55 7.39 8.81
CA PRO A 60 -0.85 6.18 8.42
C PRO A 60 0.66 6.39 8.30
N ARG A 61 1.43 5.36 8.67
CA ARG A 61 2.89 5.36 8.52
C ARG A 61 3.26 5.33 7.03
N VAL A 62 3.64 6.48 6.48
CA VAL A 62 4.09 6.63 5.09
C VAL A 62 5.61 6.79 4.99
N LYS A 63 6.22 6.22 3.94
CA LYS A 63 7.64 6.39 3.63
C LYS A 63 7.84 7.59 2.70
N ASP A 64 8.06 8.76 3.28
CA ASP A 64 8.31 9.98 2.51
C ASP A 64 9.73 9.99 1.88
N GLY A 65 9.98 10.92 0.97
CA GLY A 65 11.27 11.17 0.34
C GLY A 65 11.15 11.97 -0.96
N ASN A 66 12.29 12.20 -1.61
CA ASN A 66 12.31 12.99 -2.84
C ASN A 66 11.47 12.37 -3.98
N GLY A 67 10.70 13.22 -4.67
CA GLY A 67 9.80 12.84 -5.75
C GLY A 67 10.46 12.48 -7.09
N ARG A 68 11.72 12.02 -7.08
CA ARG A 68 12.44 11.60 -8.30
C ARG A 68 12.35 10.10 -8.49
N TYR A 69 11.80 9.70 -9.62
CA TYR A 69 11.55 8.29 -9.94
C TYR A 69 12.04 7.92 -11.33
N GLU A 70 12.39 6.65 -11.49
CA GLU A 70 12.62 6.00 -12.77
C GLU A 70 11.55 4.94 -13.03
N LEU A 71 11.16 4.81 -14.30
CA LEU A 71 10.22 3.77 -14.70
C LEU A 71 10.87 2.38 -14.51
N PHE A 72 10.25 1.57 -13.65
CA PHE A 72 10.73 0.24 -13.29
C PHE A 72 9.93 -0.86 -13.98
N ALA A 73 8.60 -0.74 -14.02
CA ALA A 73 7.73 -1.71 -14.67
C ALA A 73 6.44 -1.07 -15.17
N PHE A 74 5.75 -1.75 -16.08
CA PHE A 74 4.37 -1.41 -16.44
C PHE A 74 3.59 -2.65 -16.88
N ILE A 75 2.28 -2.62 -16.67
CA ILE A 75 1.31 -3.64 -17.09
C ILE A 75 0.49 -3.04 -18.23
N SER A 76 0.35 -3.78 -19.34
CA SER A 76 -0.45 -3.38 -20.50
C SER A 76 -1.67 -4.28 -20.62
N HIS A 77 -2.85 -3.68 -20.80
CA HIS A 77 -4.04 -4.36 -21.29
C HIS A 77 -4.07 -4.26 -22.82
N MET A 78 -3.96 -5.38 -23.52
CA MET A 78 -4.01 -5.42 -24.98
C MET A 78 -5.41 -5.79 -25.44
N GLY A 79 -6.15 -4.79 -25.93
CA GLY A 79 -7.51 -4.95 -26.44
C GLY A 79 -8.24 -3.61 -26.43
N THR A 80 -9.26 -3.48 -27.29
CA THR A 80 -10.12 -2.30 -27.36
C THR A 80 -11.38 -2.43 -26.52
N SER A 81 -11.67 -3.63 -26.01
CA SER A 81 -12.84 -3.94 -25.19
C SER A 81 -12.53 -3.76 -23.71
N THR A 82 -13.48 -3.26 -22.94
CA THR A 82 -13.40 -3.25 -21.47
C THR A 82 -13.73 -4.62 -20.86
N MET A 83 -14.33 -5.52 -21.64
CA MET A 83 -14.80 -6.83 -21.19
C MET A 83 -13.80 -7.96 -21.50
N CYS A 84 -12.84 -7.72 -22.40
CA CYS A 84 -11.84 -8.71 -22.78
C CYS A 84 -10.57 -8.06 -23.32
N GLY A 85 -9.48 -8.80 -23.21
CA GLY A 85 -8.17 -8.46 -23.73
C GLY A 85 -7.12 -9.38 -23.13
N HIS A 86 -5.85 -9.02 -23.28
CA HIS A 86 -4.72 -9.80 -22.79
C HIS A 86 -3.78 -8.94 -21.96
N TYR A 87 -3.45 -9.40 -20.75
CA TYR A 87 -2.52 -8.68 -19.88
C TYR A 87 -1.10 -9.21 -20.04
N VAL A 88 -0.15 -8.29 -20.25
CA VAL A 88 1.28 -8.57 -20.21
C VAL A 88 1.97 -7.53 -19.34
N CYS A 89 3.14 -7.85 -18.80
CA CYS A 89 3.94 -6.87 -18.08
C CYS A 89 5.36 -6.77 -18.63
N HIS A 90 5.91 -5.56 -18.55
CA HIS A 90 7.28 -5.26 -18.86
C HIS A 90 7.98 -4.83 -17.58
N ILE A 91 9.09 -5.47 -17.25
CA ILE A 91 9.87 -5.17 -16.05
C ILE A 91 11.31 -4.90 -16.48
N LYS A 92 11.91 -3.81 -15.97
CA LYS A 92 13.32 -3.50 -16.14
C LYS A 92 14.12 -4.31 -15.12
N LYS A 93 14.87 -5.31 -15.58
CA LYS A 93 15.77 -6.14 -14.76
C LYS A 93 17.20 -5.99 -15.26
N GLU A 94 18.14 -5.75 -14.35
CA GLU A 94 19.56 -5.60 -14.67
C GLU A 94 19.82 -4.58 -15.80
N GLY A 95 19.04 -3.49 -15.81
CA GLY A 95 19.12 -2.44 -16.83
C GLY A 95 18.42 -2.75 -18.16
N ARG A 96 17.91 -3.98 -18.37
CA ARG A 96 17.26 -4.42 -19.61
C ARG A 96 15.77 -4.63 -19.41
N TRP A 97 14.98 -4.40 -20.46
CA TRP A 97 13.54 -4.62 -20.41
C TRP A 97 13.20 -6.07 -20.77
N VAL A 98 12.32 -6.66 -19.99
CA VAL A 98 11.84 -8.04 -20.16
C VAL A 98 10.33 -8.02 -20.24
N ILE A 99 9.76 -8.66 -21.26
CA ILE A 99 8.32 -8.91 -21.37
C ILE A 99 8.01 -10.27 -20.73
N TYR A 100 7.01 -10.27 -19.85
CA TYR A 100 6.39 -11.45 -19.27
C TYR A 100 4.98 -11.60 -19.86
N ASN A 101 4.79 -12.64 -20.67
CA ASN A 101 3.55 -12.99 -21.32
C ASN A 101 3.25 -14.46 -21.04
N ASP A 102 2.56 -14.73 -19.93
CA ASP A 102 2.29 -16.06 -19.41
C ASP A 102 3.56 -16.91 -19.31
N GLN A 103 3.64 -18.04 -20.02
CA GLN A 103 4.84 -18.89 -20.03
C GLN A 103 5.99 -18.33 -20.87
N LYS A 104 5.75 -17.27 -21.66
CA LYS A 104 6.76 -16.67 -22.55
C LYS A 104 7.43 -15.49 -21.85
N VAL A 105 8.73 -15.61 -21.67
CA VAL A 105 9.58 -14.56 -21.08
C VAL A 105 10.69 -14.23 -22.06
N CYS A 106 10.72 -12.98 -22.53
CA CYS A 106 11.64 -12.55 -23.57
C CYS A 106 12.27 -11.19 -23.25
N ALA A 107 13.48 -10.94 -23.75
CA ALA A 107 14.01 -9.58 -23.80
C ALA A 107 13.14 -8.70 -24.70
N SER A 108 12.85 -7.48 -24.26
CA SER A 108 12.05 -6.49 -24.98
C SER A 108 12.91 -5.29 -25.31
N GLU A 109 13.45 -5.22 -26.52
CA GLU A 109 14.35 -4.14 -26.95
C GLU A 109 13.63 -2.79 -27.07
N LYS A 110 12.36 -2.83 -27.51
CA LYS A 110 11.51 -1.64 -27.70
C LYS A 110 10.19 -1.83 -26.96
N PRO A 111 10.18 -1.70 -25.62
CA PRO A 111 8.97 -1.87 -24.82
C PRO A 111 7.95 -0.76 -25.18
N PRO A 112 6.66 -1.10 -25.38
CA PRO A 112 5.59 -0.14 -25.73
C PRO A 112 5.13 0.66 -24.51
N LYS A 113 5.99 1.55 -24.01
CA LYS A 113 5.78 2.33 -22.77
C LYS A 113 4.64 3.34 -22.87
N ASP A 114 4.14 3.62 -24.05
CA ASP A 114 3.01 4.51 -24.35
C ASP A 114 1.65 3.79 -24.30
N LEU A 115 1.68 2.45 -24.34
CA LEU A 115 0.47 1.59 -24.33
C LEU A 115 0.32 0.81 -23.01
N GLY A 116 0.98 1.25 -21.94
CA GLY A 116 0.79 0.72 -20.60
C GLY A 116 -0.50 1.23 -19.95
N TYR A 117 -1.08 0.40 -19.08
CA TYR A 117 -2.27 0.70 -18.29
C TYR A 117 -1.91 1.09 -16.85
N ILE A 118 -1.09 0.27 -16.17
CA ILE A 118 -0.61 0.53 -14.81
C ILE A 118 0.92 0.64 -14.83
N TYR A 119 1.46 1.72 -14.27
CA TYR A 119 2.91 1.98 -14.26
C TYR A 119 3.46 1.92 -12.83
N PHE A 120 4.64 1.34 -12.71
CA PHE A 120 5.40 1.23 -11.47
C PHE A 120 6.70 2.00 -11.61
N TYR A 121 6.85 3.00 -10.75
CA TYR A 121 8.00 3.89 -10.69
C TYR A 121 8.79 3.59 -9.42
N GLN A 122 10.10 3.44 -9.55
CA GLN A 122 11.01 3.23 -8.44
C GLN A 122 11.77 4.52 -8.13
N ARG A 123 11.83 4.90 -6.85
CA ARG A 123 12.53 6.11 -6.40
C ARG A 123 14.04 5.94 -6.66
N VAL A 124 14.68 6.96 -7.25
CA VAL A 124 16.11 6.89 -7.67
C VAL A 124 17.07 6.81 -6.47
N HIS A 125 16.64 7.31 -5.32
CA HIS A 125 17.35 7.19 -4.05
C HIS A 125 16.32 6.74 -3.00
N SER A 126 16.19 5.42 -2.82
CA SER A 126 15.22 4.82 -1.90
C SER A 126 15.82 4.50 -0.56
#